data_AF-A0A1Q7NIM5-F1
#
_entry.id   AF-A0A1Q7NIM5-F1
#
_cell.length_a   1.000
_cell.length_b   1.000
_cell.length_c   1.000
_cell.angle_alpha   90.00
_cell.angle_beta   90.00
_cell.angle_gamma   90.00
#
_symmetry.space_group_name_H-M   'P 1'
#
loop_
_entity.id
_entity.type
_entity.pdbx_description
1 polymer ?
#
loop_
_entity_poly.entity_id
_entity_poly.type
_entity_poly.pdbx_seq_one_letter_code
_entity_poly.pdbx_strand_id
1 'polypeptide(L)'
;MLAASPAAALHKRERSPSQSETKTLAERLGYPRDAKLLIVHADDLGVAHSVNSASIKALESGLVSSASIMIPCPWLPEIAAYARAHPEADLGLHLTLTSEWSLYRWGPVLGKERVPSLLDSSGYLYPLEREAAAHMDIQEAEAEIRAQIARAKALGIQPTHLDSHMGTLYQSKALFEMLVRVASENKLPFRLSRESFTRAPFMPSLLGPGDVVLDRIISIEPTVAPADWSKFYAEEIKNLKPGVTCMIVHLAFADDEMKGVTFGHPNWGAEWRQRDFDFVTSDAFRKLLKENNVKLITWREVGKLIGKTER
;
A
#
# COMPACT_ATOMS: atom_id res chain seq x y z
N MET A 1 28.52 -75.74 26.04
CA MET A 1 27.49 -75.12 26.91
C MET A 1 28.06 -73.83 27.48
N LEU A 2 27.57 -72.69 27.01
CA LEU A 2 27.20 -71.51 27.80
C LEU A 2 27.03 -70.33 26.83
N ALA A 3 25.84 -69.75 26.92
CA ALA A 3 25.26 -68.79 25.99
C ALA A 3 25.79 -67.38 26.24
N ALA A 4 25.92 -66.61 25.15
CA ALA A 4 26.09 -65.17 25.19
C ALA A 4 24.70 -64.50 25.03
N SER A 5 24.36 -63.60 25.95
CA SER A 5 23.18 -62.72 25.89
C SER A 5 23.27 -61.72 24.74
N PRO A 6 22.17 -61.43 24.02
CA PRO A 6 22.09 -60.27 23.15
C PRO A 6 21.46 -59.07 23.88
N ALA A 7 22.11 -57.91 23.72
CA ALA A 7 21.61 -56.60 24.11
C ALA A 7 20.44 -56.17 23.22
N ALA A 8 19.44 -55.56 23.85
CA ALA A 8 18.22 -55.07 23.23
C ALA A 8 18.47 -53.86 22.31
N ALA A 9 18.01 -53.95 21.05
CA ALA A 9 17.87 -52.80 20.16
C ALA A 9 16.41 -52.32 20.19
N LEU A 10 16.13 -51.31 21.00
CA LEU A 10 14.87 -50.56 20.96
C LEU A 10 14.83 -49.71 19.68
N HIS A 11 13.95 -50.08 18.74
CA HIS A 11 13.53 -49.22 17.65
C HIS A 11 12.81 -47.99 18.22
N LYS A 12 13.50 -46.83 18.25
CA LYS A 12 12.82 -45.54 18.33
C LYS A 12 12.23 -45.21 16.96
N ARG A 13 10.94 -45.50 16.79
CA ARG A 13 10.10 -44.78 15.81
C ARG A 13 9.85 -43.38 16.37
N GLU A 14 10.69 -42.42 16.03
CA GLU A 14 10.31 -41.01 16.11
C GLU A 14 9.58 -40.65 14.81
N ARG A 15 8.25 -40.80 14.82
CA ARG A 15 7.40 -39.95 13.97
C ARG A 15 7.12 -38.69 14.77
N SER A 16 7.86 -37.64 14.47
CA SER A 16 7.52 -36.28 14.86
C SER A 16 6.15 -35.93 14.23
N PRO A 17 5.27 -35.22 14.95
CA PRO A 17 3.98 -34.82 14.40
C PRO A 17 4.22 -33.81 13.27
N SER A 18 3.63 -34.08 12.10
CA SER A 18 3.57 -33.14 11.00
C SER A 18 2.79 -31.91 11.43
N GLN A 19 3.48 -30.85 11.86
CA GLN A 19 2.96 -29.50 11.68
C GLN A 19 2.89 -29.31 10.16
N SER A 20 1.70 -29.26 9.58
CA SER A 20 1.58 -28.79 8.20
C SER A 20 2.13 -27.38 8.21
N GLU A 21 3.34 -27.17 7.66
CA GLU A 21 3.88 -25.83 7.54
C GLU A 21 2.90 -25.00 6.71
N THR A 22 2.24 -24.05 7.36
CA THR A 22 1.34 -23.10 6.70
C THR A 22 2.12 -22.46 5.54
N LYS A 23 1.52 -22.47 4.35
CA LYS A 23 2.18 -21.95 3.14
C LYS A 23 2.55 -20.48 3.35
N THR A 24 3.75 -20.08 2.91
CA THR A 24 4.14 -18.66 2.92
C THR A 24 3.25 -17.86 1.96
N LEU A 25 3.23 -16.54 2.10
CA LEU A 25 2.45 -15.69 1.19
C LEU A 25 2.92 -15.87 -0.27
N ALA A 26 4.23 -16.02 -0.51
CA ALA A 26 4.78 -16.34 -1.82
C ALA A 26 4.22 -17.68 -2.36
N GLU A 27 4.20 -18.75 -1.55
CA GLU A 27 3.65 -20.05 -1.94
C GLU A 27 2.14 -19.98 -2.22
N ARG A 28 1.39 -19.19 -1.45
CA ARG A 28 -0.04 -18.95 -1.68
C ARG A 28 -0.29 -18.25 -3.01
N LEU A 29 0.63 -17.37 -3.44
CA LEU A 29 0.61 -16.70 -4.74
C LEU A 29 1.15 -17.58 -5.89
N GLY A 30 1.58 -18.82 -5.61
CA GLY A 30 2.10 -19.75 -6.61
C GLY A 30 3.59 -19.60 -6.93
N TYR A 31 4.34 -18.88 -6.07
CA TYR A 31 5.78 -18.70 -6.19
C TYR A 31 6.55 -19.65 -5.25
N PRO A 32 7.83 -19.95 -5.55
CA PRO A 32 8.71 -20.64 -4.59
C PRO A 32 8.79 -19.91 -3.25
N ARG A 33 9.02 -20.66 -2.16
CA ARG A 33 9.14 -20.12 -0.80
C ARG A 33 10.22 -19.05 -0.66
N ASP A 34 11.30 -19.18 -1.41
CA ASP A 34 12.46 -18.29 -1.41
C ASP A 34 12.33 -17.10 -2.40
N ALA A 35 11.18 -16.97 -3.09
CA ALA A 35 10.95 -15.88 -4.03
C ALA A 35 10.92 -14.50 -3.33
N LYS A 36 11.59 -13.52 -3.94
CA LYS A 36 11.55 -12.11 -3.54
C LYS A 36 10.53 -11.38 -4.42
N LEU A 37 9.33 -11.17 -3.89
CA LEU A 37 8.23 -10.53 -4.60
C LEU A 37 8.12 -9.07 -4.17
N LEU A 38 8.02 -8.16 -5.13
CA LEU A 38 7.97 -6.73 -4.89
C LEU A 38 6.76 -6.11 -5.59
N ILE A 39 5.97 -5.33 -4.85
CA ILE A 39 5.03 -4.37 -5.41
C ILE A 39 5.73 -3.02 -5.36
N VAL A 40 5.92 -2.38 -6.51
CA VAL A 40 6.36 -0.98 -6.57
C VAL A 40 5.10 -0.14 -6.75
N HIS A 41 4.77 0.62 -5.72
CA HIS A 41 3.44 1.20 -5.55
C HIS A 41 3.50 2.72 -5.49
N ALA A 42 2.88 3.40 -6.47
CA ALA A 42 2.79 4.84 -6.53
C ALA A 42 1.54 5.37 -5.78
N ASP A 43 1.75 6.13 -4.72
CA ASP A 43 0.68 6.81 -3.97
C ASP A 43 0.28 8.14 -4.66
N ASP A 44 -0.89 8.66 -4.28
CA ASP A 44 -1.41 10.01 -4.54
C ASP A 44 -1.93 10.35 -5.95
N LEU A 45 -2.26 9.35 -6.78
CA LEU A 45 -2.84 9.65 -8.08
C LEU A 45 -4.15 10.42 -7.90
N GLY A 46 -4.37 11.46 -8.70
CA GLY A 46 -5.48 12.39 -8.61
C GLY A 46 -5.16 13.70 -7.91
N VAL A 47 -4.04 13.81 -7.17
CA VAL A 47 -3.66 15.07 -6.48
C VAL A 47 -3.41 16.21 -7.46
N ALA A 48 -2.51 16.01 -8.43
CA ALA A 48 -2.05 17.02 -9.39
C ALA A 48 -1.87 16.40 -10.78
N HIS A 49 -1.87 17.22 -11.84
CA HIS A 49 -1.58 16.74 -13.20
C HIS A 49 -0.17 16.16 -13.29
N SER A 50 0.79 16.82 -12.66
CA SER A 50 2.19 16.36 -12.57
C SER A 50 2.33 15.00 -11.90
N VAL A 51 1.56 14.76 -10.82
CA VAL A 51 1.51 13.46 -10.13
C VAL A 51 0.95 12.38 -11.04
N ASN A 52 -0.19 12.64 -11.69
CA ASN A 52 -0.79 11.71 -12.63
C ASN A 52 0.14 11.38 -13.80
N SER A 53 0.72 12.40 -14.44
CA SER A 53 1.57 12.24 -15.61
C SER A 53 2.84 11.44 -15.31
N ALA A 54 3.50 11.72 -14.19
CA ALA A 54 4.66 10.96 -13.75
C ALA A 54 4.28 9.52 -13.40
N SER A 55 3.17 9.31 -12.71
CA SER A 55 2.71 7.98 -12.29
C SER A 55 2.30 7.11 -13.48
N ILE A 56 1.56 7.66 -14.44
CA ILE A 56 1.18 6.99 -15.69
C ILE A 56 2.44 6.56 -16.45
N LYS A 57 3.38 7.48 -16.65
CA LYS A 57 4.65 7.18 -17.33
C LYS A 57 5.44 6.07 -16.61
N ALA A 58 5.43 6.07 -15.27
CA ALA A 58 6.12 5.06 -14.50
C ALA A 58 5.41 3.68 -14.57
N LEU A 59 4.07 3.64 -14.55
CA LEU A 59 3.28 2.43 -14.77
C LEU A 59 3.53 1.84 -16.17
N GLU A 60 3.50 2.68 -17.21
CA GLU A 60 3.73 2.27 -18.61
C GLU A 60 5.15 1.74 -18.85
N SER A 61 6.13 2.10 -18.01
CA SER A 61 7.49 1.55 -18.07
C SER A 61 7.60 0.08 -17.65
N GLY A 62 6.57 -0.44 -16.95
CA GLY A 62 6.52 -1.76 -16.34
C GLY A 62 7.40 -1.93 -15.09
N LEU A 63 8.06 -0.86 -14.61
CA LEU A 63 8.89 -0.88 -13.40
C LEU A 63 8.11 -0.49 -12.13
N VAL A 64 7.02 0.27 -12.28
CA VAL A 64 6.01 0.50 -11.25
C VAL A 64 4.85 -0.43 -11.53
N SER A 65 4.53 -1.32 -10.59
CA SER A 65 3.57 -2.40 -10.82
C SER A 65 2.18 -2.10 -10.28
N SER A 66 2.02 -1.00 -9.54
CA SER A 66 0.77 -0.66 -8.87
C SER A 66 0.68 0.82 -8.51
N ALA A 67 -0.52 1.35 -8.35
CA ALA A 67 -0.76 2.70 -7.86
C ALA A 67 -2.12 2.83 -7.14
N SER A 68 -2.30 3.88 -6.34
CA SER A 68 -3.54 4.14 -5.60
C SER A 68 -4.05 5.58 -5.82
N ILE A 69 -5.38 5.73 -5.89
CA ILE A 69 -6.04 6.98 -6.31
C ILE A 69 -6.73 7.69 -5.14
N MET A 70 -6.44 8.98 -4.96
CA MET A 70 -7.13 9.87 -4.03
C MET A 70 -8.39 10.47 -4.67
N ILE A 71 -9.54 9.87 -4.37
CA ILE A 71 -10.83 10.24 -4.97
C ILE A 71 -11.30 11.69 -4.65
N PRO A 72 -10.98 12.31 -3.51
CA PRO A 72 -11.40 13.70 -3.28
C PRO A 72 -10.67 14.74 -4.15
N CYS A 73 -9.56 14.37 -4.80
CA CYS A 73 -8.63 15.34 -5.38
C CYS A 73 -9.05 15.88 -6.77
N PRO A 74 -8.63 17.12 -7.12
CA PRO A 74 -9.10 17.83 -8.32
C PRO A 74 -8.77 17.16 -9.66
N TRP A 75 -7.63 16.45 -9.74
CA TRP A 75 -7.17 15.79 -10.97
C TRP A 75 -7.65 14.34 -11.09
N LEU A 76 -8.65 13.94 -10.31
CA LEU A 76 -9.33 12.64 -10.46
C LEU A 76 -9.85 12.36 -11.90
N PRO A 77 -10.45 13.32 -12.65
CA PRO A 77 -11.00 13.02 -13.97
C PRO A 77 -9.96 12.47 -14.96
N GLU A 78 -8.71 12.91 -14.86
CA GLU A 78 -7.61 12.46 -15.70
C GLU A 78 -7.27 10.98 -15.43
N ILE A 79 -7.05 10.63 -14.16
CA ILE A 79 -6.74 9.24 -13.83
C ILE A 79 -7.93 8.30 -14.05
N ALA A 80 -9.17 8.79 -13.90
CA ALA A 80 -10.35 8.03 -14.28
C ALA A 80 -10.41 7.75 -15.79
N ALA A 81 -9.99 8.69 -16.65
CA ALA A 81 -9.89 8.47 -18.08
C ALA A 81 -8.82 7.42 -18.41
N TYR A 82 -7.64 7.52 -17.79
CA TYR A 82 -6.59 6.53 -17.91
C TYR A 82 -7.05 5.12 -17.47
N ALA A 83 -7.71 5.01 -16.32
CA ALA A 83 -8.21 3.74 -15.79
C ALA A 83 -9.22 3.04 -16.73
N ARG A 84 -10.06 3.81 -17.43
CA ARG A 84 -10.98 3.26 -18.45
C ARG A 84 -10.26 2.80 -19.71
N ALA A 85 -9.20 3.49 -20.11
CA ALA A 85 -8.40 3.13 -21.27
C ALA A 85 -7.46 1.93 -21.00
N HIS A 86 -7.06 1.73 -19.73
CA HIS A 86 -6.11 0.70 -19.29
C HIS A 86 -6.71 -0.17 -18.18
N PRO A 87 -7.74 -0.99 -18.46
CA PRO A 87 -8.40 -1.82 -17.45
C PRO A 87 -7.46 -2.86 -16.79
N GLU A 88 -6.33 -3.16 -17.42
CA GLU A 88 -5.27 -4.02 -16.89
C GLU A 88 -4.42 -3.35 -15.80
N ALA A 89 -4.35 -2.01 -15.78
CA ALA A 89 -3.56 -1.27 -14.81
C ALA A 89 -3.97 -1.62 -13.37
N ASP A 90 -2.99 -1.77 -12.48
CA ASP A 90 -3.22 -2.17 -11.10
C ASP A 90 -3.50 -0.95 -10.21
N LEU A 91 -4.73 -0.47 -10.26
CA LEU A 91 -5.16 0.76 -9.60
C LEU A 91 -6.03 0.47 -8.37
N GLY A 92 -5.55 0.84 -7.19
CA GLY A 92 -6.29 0.82 -5.93
C GLY A 92 -6.87 2.19 -5.55
N LEU A 93 -7.46 2.26 -4.36
CA LEU A 93 -7.93 3.53 -3.79
C LEU A 93 -7.09 3.93 -2.59
N HIS A 94 -6.55 5.14 -2.67
CA HIS A 94 -5.86 5.83 -1.59
C HIS A 94 -6.90 6.53 -0.73
N LEU A 95 -7.45 5.80 0.23
CA LEU A 95 -8.55 6.28 1.06
C LEU A 95 -8.10 7.54 1.82
N THR A 96 -8.77 8.65 1.54
CA THR A 96 -8.29 10.00 1.87
C THR A 96 -9.21 10.64 2.89
N LEU A 97 -8.71 10.89 4.10
CA LEU A 97 -9.44 11.58 5.17
C LEU A 97 -8.67 12.80 5.73
N THR A 98 -7.61 13.21 5.03
CA THR A 98 -6.75 14.36 5.35
C THR A 98 -6.47 15.18 4.10
N SER A 99 -6.00 16.42 4.29
CA SER A 99 -5.54 17.34 3.24
C SER A 99 -4.40 18.21 3.76
N GLU A 100 -3.16 17.79 3.51
CA GLU A 100 -1.95 18.23 4.20
C GLU A 100 -1.34 19.53 3.65
N TRP A 101 -1.51 19.81 2.36
CA TRP A 101 -0.85 20.95 1.72
C TRP A 101 -1.40 22.28 2.21
N SER A 102 -0.58 23.33 2.30
CA SER A 102 -1.04 24.61 2.87
C SER A 102 -1.94 25.42 1.92
N LEU A 103 -1.65 25.40 0.61
CA LEU A 103 -2.35 26.24 -0.39
C LEU A 103 -3.27 25.44 -1.32
N TYR A 104 -3.12 24.11 -1.35
CA TYR A 104 -3.83 23.23 -2.27
C TYR A 104 -4.64 22.19 -1.48
N ARG A 105 -5.85 22.56 -1.08
CA ARG A 105 -6.70 21.77 -0.18
C ARG A 105 -7.88 21.13 -0.91
N TRP A 106 -8.34 19.99 -0.41
CA TRP A 106 -9.56 19.33 -0.88
C TRP A 106 -10.54 19.07 0.27
N GLY A 107 -11.82 18.95 -0.09
CA GLY A 107 -12.90 18.58 0.82
C GLY A 107 -13.34 17.13 0.63
N PRO A 108 -14.33 16.66 1.40
CA PRO A 108 -14.87 15.31 1.30
C PRO A 108 -15.69 15.10 0.03
N VAL A 109 -15.82 13.85 -0.42
CA VAL A 109 -16.69 13.44 -1.53
C VAL A 109 -18.17 13.62 -1.19
N LEU A 110 -18.57 13.32 0.05
CA LEU A 110 -19.96 13.48 0.50
C LEU A 110 -20.39 14.95 0.60
N GLY A 111 -19.48 15.92 0.50
CA GLY A 111 -19.80 17.32 0.74
C GLY A 111 -19.91 17.63 2.24
N LYS A 112 -19.61 18.88 2.57
CA LYS A 112 -19.23 19.31 3.92
C LYS A 112 -20.31 19.06 4.99
N GLU A 113 -21.57 19.35 4.65
CA GLU A 113 -22.70 19.26 5.59
C GLU A 113 -23.02 17.83 6.05
N ARG A 114 -22.61 16.80 5.28
CA ARG A 114 -22.87 15.40 5.62
C ARG A 114 -21.81 14.79 6.53
N VAL A 115 -20.63 15.40 6.59
CA VAL A 115 -19.47 14.88 7.30
C VAL A 115 -18.68 15.99 8.01
N PRO A 116 -19.35 16.83 8.84
CA PRO A 116 -18.72 17.99 9.47
C PRO A 116 -17.55 17.63 10.39
N SER A 117 -17.54 16.43 10.99
CA SER A 117 -16.44 15.97 11.86
C SER A 117 -15.13 15.68 11.12
N LEU A 118 -15.18 15.57 9.79
CA LEU A 118 -14.00 15.36 8.96
C LEU A 118 -13.28 16.66 8.58
N LEU A 119 -13.84 17.81 8.97
CA LEU A 119 -13.43 19.11 8.48
C LEU A 119 -12.70 19.93 9.54
N ASP A 120 -11.64 20.61 9.12
CA ASP A 120 -11.02 21.67 9.90
C ASP A 120 -11.87 22.96 9.91
N SER A 121 -11.41 23.98 10.64
CA SER A 121 -12.07 25.28 10.76
C SER A 121 -12.19 26.06 9.44
N SER A 122 -11.42 25.68 8.40
CA SER A 122 -11.50 26.25 7.06
C SER A 122 -12.42 25.45 6.14
N GLY A 123 -13.02 24.37 6.63
CA GLY A 123 -13.94 23.51 5.91
C GLY A 123 -13.27 22.58 4.91
N TYR A 124 -11.99 22.27 5.08
CA TYR A 124 -11.27 21.24 4.31
C TYR A 124 -11.04 20.01 5.18
N LEU A 125 -10.66 18.87 4.59
CA LEU A 125 -10.21 17.74 5.40
C LEU A 125 -9.01 18.17 6.27
N TYR A 126 -8.92 17.66 7.49
CA TYR A 126 -7.83 18.00 8.43
C TYR A 126 -6.42 17.79 7.83
N PRO A 127 -5.42 18.62 8.19
CA PRO A 127 -4.09 18.50 7.61
C PRO A 127 -3.28 17.31 8.14
N LEU A 128 -3.51 16.92 9.39
CA LEU A 128 -2.70 15.93 10.08
C LEU A 128 -3.55 14.75 10.52
N GLU A 129 -3.06 13.53 10.27
CA GLU A 129 -3.77 12.27 10.49
C GLU A 129 -4.14 12.05 11.96
N ARG A 130 -3.28 12.48 12.90
CA ARG A 130 -3.55 12.35 14.34
C ARG A 130 -4.65 13.29 14.81
N GLU A 131 -4.63 14.53 14.33
CA GLU A 131 -5.66 15.51 14.67
C GLU A 131 -6.99 15.10 14.06
N ALA A 132 -6.96 14.69 12.79
CA ALA A 132 -8.12 14.18 12.09
C ALA A 132 -8.75 13.01 12.88
N ALA A 133 -7.97 11.97 13.18
CA ALA A 133 -8.46 10.80 13.92
C ALA A 133 -8.99 11.11 15.33
N ALA A 134 -8.55 12.20 15.96
CA ALA A 134 -9.04 12.62 17.26
C ALA A 134 -10.41 13.33 17.21
N HIS A 135 -10.80 13.90 16.06
CA HIS A 135 -12.05 14.64 15.89
C HIS A 135 -13.12 13.87 15.09
N MET A 136 -12.72 12.93 14.24
CA MET A 136 -13.66 12.22 13.36
C MET A 136 -14.70 11.42 14.12
N ASP A 137 -15.96 11.59 13.72
CA ASP A 137 -16.99 10.60 13.95
C ASP A 137 -16.77 9.40 13.01
N ILE A 138 -16.82 8.18 13.56
CA ILE A 138 -16.53 6.96 12.81
C ILE A 138 -17.60 6.67 11.74
N GLN A 139 -18.87 7.04 11.98
CA GLN A 139 -19.94 6.85 11.00
C GLN A 139 -19.76 7.81 9.82
N GLU A 140 -19.36 9.05 10.08
CA GLU A 140 -19.03 10.02 9.03
C GLU A 140 -17.81 9.58 8.20
N ALA A 141 -16.74 9.10 8.86
CA ALA A 141 -15.57 8.56 8.18
C ALA A 141 -15.94 7.35 7.31
N GLU A 142 -16.72 6.41 7.83
CA GLU A 142 -17.19 5.25 7.05
C GLU A 142 -18.04 5.67 5.85
N ALA A 143 -18.96 6.62 6.04
CA ALA A 143 -19.81 7.14 4.97
C ALA A 143 -18.96 7.77 3.86
N GLU A 144 -17.95 8.57 4.22
CA GLU A 144 -17.05 9.21 3.26
C GLU A 144 -16.20 8.17 2.50
N ILE A 145 -15.63 7.18 3.18
CA ILE A 145 -14.88 6.10 2.52
C ILE A 145 -15.75 5.31 1.55
N ARG A 146 -16.99 4.98 1.94
CA ARG A 146 -17.95 4.32 1.04
C ARG A 146 -18.30 5.19 -0.15
N ALA A 147 -18.40 6.51 0.03
CA ALA A 147 -18.63 7.45 -1.06
C ALA A 147 -17.43 7.54 -2.02
N GLN A 148 -16.19 7.50 -1.51
CA GLN A 148 -14.98 7.43 -2.35
C GLN A 148 -14.99 6.17 -3.22
N ILE A 149 -15.28 5.01 -2.63
CA ILE A 149 -15.40 3.73 -3.37
C ILE A 149 -16.51 3.80 -4.42
N ALA A 150 -17.68 4.31 -4.06
CA ALA A 150 -18.82 4.42 -4.97
C ALA A 150 -18.53 5.38 -6.14
N ARG A 151 -17.90 6.53 -5.86
CA ARG A 151 -17.50 7.51 -6.89
C ARG A 151 -16.44 6.94 -7.83
N ALA A 152 -15.46 6.20 -7.31
CA ALA A 152 -14.48 5.52 -8.14
C ALA A 152 -15.15 4.57 -9.14
N LYS A 153 -16.04 3.70 -8.67
CA LYS A 153 -16.79 2.76 -9.51
C LYS A 153 -17.65 3.48 -10.56
N ALA A 154 -18.34 4.56 -10.17
CA ALA A 154 -19.15 5.36 -11.08
C ALA A 154 -18.33 6.02 -12.21
N LEU A 155 -17.04 6.30 -11.96
CA LEU A 155 -16.11 6.84 -12.95
C LEU A 155 -15.46 5.77 -13.83
N GLY A 156 -15.80 4.50 -13.64
CA GLY A 156 -15.24 3.36 -14.38
C GLY A 156 -13.92 2.83 -13.81
N ILE A 157 -13.52 3.26 -12.62
CA ILE A 157 -12.36 2.71 -11.92
C ILE A 157 -12.78 1.39 -11.26
N GLN A 158 -11.97 0.35 -11.45
CA GLN A 158 -12.15 -0.96 -10.80
C GLN A 158 -11.02 -1.18 -9.80
N PRO A 159 -11.21 -0.82 -8.51
CA PRO A 159 -10.14 -0.90 -7.52
C PRO A 159 -9.58 -2.32 -7.38
N THR A 160 -8.27 -2.46 -7.30
CA THR A 160 -7.58 -3.73 -7.05
C THR A 160 -7.27 -3.97 -5.57
N HIS A 161 -7.18 -2.89 -4.81
CA HIS A 161 -6.87 -2.87 -3.37
C HIS A 161 -7.25 -1.53 -2.75
N LEU A 162 -7.10 -1.44 -1.44
CA LEU A 162 -7.25 -0.23 -0.65
C LEU A 162 -5.96 0.07 0.13
N ASP A 163 -5.69 1.34 0.37
CA ASP A 163 -4.75 1.78 1.39
C ASP A 163 -5.20 3.13 1.96
N SER A 164 -4.39 3.73 2.84
CA SER A 164 -4.78 4.94 3.58
C SER A 164 -3.77 6.04 3.38
N HIS A 165 -4.25 7.18 2.89
CA HIS A 165 -3.47 8.40 2.81
C HIS A 165 -3.02 8.85 4.20
N MET A 166 -1.72 9.13 4.31
CA MET A 166 -0.99 9.42 5.57
C MET A 166 -1.16 8.36 6.67
N GLY A 167 -1.70 7.18 6.35
CA GLY A 167 -2.01 6.15 7.33
C GLY A 167 -3.13 6.54 8.32
N THR A 168 -4.01 7.46 7.96
CA THR A 168 -5.11 7.95 8.82
C THR A 168 -5.99 6.84 9.38
N LEU A 169 -6.31 5.82 8.57
CA LEU A 169 -7.14 4.69 8.99
C LEU A 169 -6.44 3.73 9.97
N TYR A 170 -5.14 3.90 10.20
CA TYR A 170 -4.38 3.11 11.17
C TYR A 170 -4.24 3.80 12.54
N GLN A 171 -4.70 5.05 12.68
CA GLN A 171 -4.48 5.87 13.89
C GLN A 171 -5.28 5.40 15.11
N SER A 172 -6.38 4.67 14.91
CA SER A 172 -7.17 4.13 16.01
C SER A 172 -7.74 2.75 15.70
N LYS A 173 -8.06 1.99 16.75
CA LYS A 173 -8.70 0.68 16.63
C LYS A 173 -10.02 0.77 15.85
N ALA A 174 -10.85 1.79 16.13
CA ALA A 174 -12.15 1.96 15.50
C ALA A 174 -12.05 2.26 13.99
N LEU A 175 -11.10 3.11 13.59
CA LEU A 175 -10.85 3.41 12.17
C LEU A 175 -10.33 2.18 11.43
N PHE A 176 -9.41 1.43 12.04
CA PHE A 176 -8.88 0.22 11.43
C PHE A 176 -9.93 -0.88 11.31
N GLU A 177 -10.75 -1.08 12.34
CA GLU A 177 -11.87 -2.03 12.31
C GLU A 177 -12.89 -1.68 11.21
N MET A 178 -13.17 -0.38 11.02
CA MET A 178 -13.98 0.10 9.91
C MET A 178 -13.34 -0.21 8.55
N LEU A 179 -12.04 0.04 8.38
CA LEU A 179 -11.30 -0.30 7.15
C LEU A 179 -11.42 -1.80 6.84
N VAL A 180 -11.18 -2.68 7.82
CA VAL A 180 -11.29 -4.14 7.63
C VAL A 180 -12.69 -4.53 7.16
N ARG A 181 -13.74 -4.00 7.79
CA ARG A 181 -15.14 -4.25 7.40
C ARG A 181 -15.41 -3.80 5.97
N VAL A 182 -15.08 -2.55 5.63
CA VAL A 182 -15.32 -1.99 4.29
C VAL A 182 -14.53 -2.74 3.20
N ALA A 183 -13.29 -3.11 3.49
CA ALA A 183 -12.45 -3.90 2.59
C ALA A 183 -13.07 -5.29 2.31
N SER A 184 -13.50 -5.99 3.37
CA SER A 184 -14.17 -7.28 3.29
C SER A 184 -15.45 -7.25 2.44
N GLU A 185 -16.32 -6.26 2.68
CA GLU A 185 -17.57 -6.09 1.91
C GLU A 185 -17.31 -5.83 0.42
N ASN A 186 -16.22 -5.15 0.10
CA ASN A 186 -15.82 -4.87 -1.29
C ASN A 186 -14.94 -5.97 -1.89
N LYS A 187 -14.57 -7.00 -1.11
CA LYS A 187 -13.64 -8.07 -1.50
C LYS A 187 -12.30 -7.54 -2.01
N LEU A 188 -11.81 -6.48 -1.37
CA LEU A 188 -10.54 -5.85 -1.71
C LEU A 188 -9.50 -6.17 -0.63
N PRO A 189 -8.26 -6.54 -1.01
CA PRO A 189 -7.16 -6.51 -0.05
C PRO A 189 -6.88 -5.07 0.35
N PHE A 190 -6.23 -4.88 1.48
CA PHE A 190 -5.75 -3.57 1.90
C PHE A 190 -4.29 -3.62 2.36
N ARG A 191 -3.58 -2.49 2.23
CA ARG A 191 -2.16 -2.39 2.58
C ARG A 191 -1.97 -2.60 4.08
N LEU A 192 -1.29 -3.68 4.44
CA LEU A 192 -0.92 -4.01 5.81
C LEU A 192 0.30 -4.93 5.79
N SER A 193 1.30 -4.65 6.62
CA SER A 193 2.45 -5.54 6.81
C SER A 193 2.56 -6.03 8.24
N ARG A 194 3.25 -7.16 8.43
CA ARG A 194 3.52 -7.72 9.77
C ARG A 194 4.28 -6.73 10.67
N GLU A 195 5.10 -5.87 10.09
CA GLU A 195 5.83 -4.81 10.81
C GLU A 195 4.90 -3.76 11.43
N SER A 196 3.67 -3.60 10.93
CA SER A 196 2.69 -2.69 11.55
C SER A 196 2.19 -3.17 12.90
N PHE A 197 2.28 -4.47 13.20
CA PHE A 197 1.74 -5.05 14.45
C PHE A 197 2.54 -4.66 15.69
N THR A 198 3.82 -4.31 15.54
CA THR A 198 4.62 -3.78 16.67
C THR A 198 4.17 -2.37 17.05
N ARG A 199 3.76 -1.56 16.08
CA ARG A 199 3.24 -0.20 16.30
C ARG A 199 1.80 -0.20 16.81
N ALA A 200 0.99 -1.15 16.33
CA ALA A 200 -0.43 -1.26 16.67
C ALA A 200 -0.81 -2.72 16.97
N PRO A 201 -0.59 -3.20 18.21
CA PRO A 201 -0.85 -4.60 18.60
C PRO A 201 -2.31 -5.04 18.52
N PHE A 202 -3.24 -4.08 18.36
CA PHE A 202 -4.66 -4.39 18.17
C PHE A 202 -4.98 -4.90 16.75
N MET A 203 -4.14 -4.65 15.75
CA MET A 203 -4.46 -4.96 14.36
C MET A 203 -4.67 -6.45 14.11
N PRO A 204 -3.83 -7.38 14.59
CA PRO A 204 -3.98 -8.80 14.30
C PRO A 204 -5.32 -9.39 14.76
N SER A 205 -5.88 -8.91 15.87
CA SER A 205 -7.14 -9.45 16.41
C SER A 205 -8.38 -8.97 15.66
N LEU A 206 -8.23 -7.99 14.78
CA LEU A 206 -9.30 -7.48 13.92
C LEU A 206 -9.30 -8.12 12.53
N LEU A 207 -8.26 -8.89 12.18
CA LEU A 207 -8.15 -9.54 10.88
C LEU A 207 -8.95 -10.84 10.84
N GLY A 208 -9.63 -11.07 9.72
CA GLY A 208 -10.28 -12.34 9.38
C GLY A 208 -9.34 -13.30 8.63
N PRO A 209 -9.74 -14.58 8.48
CA PRO A 209 -8.94 -15.60 7.78
C PRO A 209 -8.64 -15.28 6.30
N GLY A 210 -9.43 -14.40 5.69
CA GLY A 210 -9.28 -13.99 4.29
C GLY A 210 -8.36 -12.79 4.09
N ASP A 211 -7.97 -12.09 5.15
CA ASP A 211 -7.12 -10.90 5.04
C ASP A 211 -5.68 -11.29 4.73
N VAL A 212 -5.06 -10.53 3.83
CA VAL A 212 -3.69 -10.76 3.40
C VAL A 212 -2.79 -9.74 4.08
N VAL A 213 -1.77 -10.23 4.77
CA VAL A 213 -0.75 -9.41 5.45
C VAL A 213 0.57 -9.57 4.70
N LEU A 214 1.12 -8.48 4.20
CA LEU A 214 2.43 -8.45 3.55
C LEU A 214 3.54 -8.70 4.56
N ASP A 215 4.70 -9.16 4.06
CA ASP A 215 5.84 -9.41 4.92
C ASP A 215 6.54 -8.11 5.35
N ARG A 216 6.61 -7.12 4.44
CA ARG A 216 7.30 -5.84 4.67
C ARG A 216 6.71 -4.70 3.85
N ILE A 217 6.83 -3.48 4.37
CA ILE A 217 6.63 -2.25 3.61
C ILE A 217 7.92 -1.43 3.67
N ILE A 218 8.31 -0.87 2.53
CA ILE A 218 9.47 0.02 2.40
C ILE A 218 8.94 1.37 1.94
N SER A 219 9.33 2.43 2.64
CA SER A 219 9.13 3.81 2.20
C SER A 219 10.38 4.59 2.58
N ILE A 220 10.76 5.54 1.74
CA ILE A 220 11.81 6.47 2.09
C ILE A 220 11.28 7.49 3.10
N GLU A 221 12.13 7.89 4.06
CA GLU A 221 11.77 8.74 5.18
C GLU A 221 12.56 10.05 5.16
N PRO A 222 12.07 11.14 5.79
CA PRO A 222 12.73 12.45 5.75
C PRO A 222 14.17 12.50 6.27
N THR A 223 14.60 11.45 6.98
CA THR A 223 15.96 11.30 7.49
C THR A 223 16.98 10.96 6.39
N VAL A 224 16.53 10.53 5.20
CA VAL A 224 17.42 10.22 4.07
C VAL A 224 17.74 11.49 3.30
N ALA A 225 19.04 11.83 3.21
CA ALA A 225 19.48 13.00 2.48
C ALA A 225 19.24 12.86 0.96
N PRO A 226 19.00 13.96 0.22
CA PRO A 226 18.75 13.87 -1.22
C PRO A 226 19.84 13.19 -2.04
N ALA A 227 21.10 13.34 -1.64
CA ALA A 227 22.24 12.69 -2.31
C ALA A 227 22.25 11.15 -2.13
N ASP A 228 21.58 10.64 -1.10
CA ASP A 228 21.56 9.21 -0.75
C ASP A 228 20.33 8.47 -1.30
N TRP A 229 19.48 9.13 -2.11
CA TRP A 229 18.22 8.56 -2.60
C TRP A 229 18.38 7.22 -3.30
N SER A 230 19.28 7.18 -4.30
CA SER A 230 19.58 5.95 -5.04
C SER A 230 20.24 4.90 -4.15
N LYS A 231 21.04 5.32 -3.17
CA LYS A 231 21.72 4.41 -2.25
C LYS A 231 20.70 3.70 -1.34
N PHE A 232 19.77 4.45 -0.75
CA PHE A 232 18.71 3.90 0.10
C PHE A 232 17.94 2.78 -0.61
N TYR A 233 17.35 3.09 -1.78
CA TYR A 233 16.59 2.08 -2.50
C TYR A 233 17.48 0.94 -3.00
N ALA A 234 18.73 1.23 -3.39
CA ALA A 234 19.65 0.17 -3.80
C ALA A 234 19.96 -0.83 -2.68
N GLU A 235 20.15 -0.34 -1.46
CA GLU A 235 20.39 -1.17 -0.28
C GLU A 235 19.15 -1.97 0.11
N GLU A 236 17.97 -1.37 0.08
CA GLU A 236 16.70 -2.06 0.36
C GLU A 236 16.47 -3.24 -0.60
N ILE A 237 16.62 -3.03 -1.92
CA ILE A 237 16.44 -4.09 -2.92
C ILE A 237 17.49 -5.21 -2.78
N LYS A 238 18.76 -4.87 -2.53
CA LYS A 238 19.82 -5.88 -2.31
C LYS A 238 19.54 -6.74 -1.08
N ASN A 239 18.95 -6.14 -0.05
CA ASN A 239 18.69 -6.79 1.23
C ASN A 239 17.30 -7.42 1.34
N LEU A 240 16.47 -7.35 0.28
CA LEU A 240 15.15 -7.98 0.25
C LEU A 240 15.21 -9.45 0.68
N LYS A 241 14.34 -9.78 1.65
CA LYS A 241 14.13 -11.15 2.10
C LYS A 241 13.08 -11.82 1.20
N PRO A 242 13.07 -13.16 1.11
CA PRO A 242 11.95 -13.88 0.53
C PRO A 242 10.62 -13.50 1.16
N GLY A 243 9.56 -13.44 0.36
CA GLY A 243 8.24 -12.95 0.78
C GLY A 243 7.70 -11.87 -0.16
N VAL A 244 6.64 -11.20 0.28
CA VAL A 244 6.03 -10.08 -0.43
C VAL A 244 6.31 -8.77 0.29
N THR A 245 7.00 -7.87 -0.43
CA THR A 245 7.30 -6.52 0.02
C THR A 245 6.55 -5.51 -0.85
N CYS A 246 6.02 -4.45 -0.24
CA CYS A 246 5.50 -3.28 -0.96
C CYS A 246 6.44 -2.09 -0.75
N MET A 247 7.04 -1.58 -1.83
CA MET A 247 7.82 -0.35 -1.83
C MET A 247 6.94 0.80 -2.29
N ILE A 248 6.69 1.75 -1.40
CA ILE A 248 5.87 2.94 -1.64
C ILE A 248 6.77 4.04 -2.20
N VAL A 249 6.30 4.68 -3.25
CA VAL A 249 6.93 5.85 -3.89
C VAL A 249 5.88 6.91 -4.16
N HIS A 250 6.30 8.17 -4.20
CA HIS A 250 5.41 9.30 -4.48
C HIS A 250 5.93 9.98 -5.74
N LEU A 251 5.18 9.95 -6.83
CA LEU A 251 5.70 10.34 -8.14
C LEU A 251 5.09 11.68 -8.59
N ALA A 252 5.91 12.55 -9.15
CA ALA A 252 5.52 13.79 -9.82
C ALA A 252 6.73 14.38 -10.53
N PHE A 253 6.51 15.34 -11.44
CA PHE A 253 7.60 16.16 -11.94
C PHE A 253 7.86 17.36 -11.00
N ALA A 254 9.12 17.78 -10.90
CA ALA A 254 9.52 18.99 -10.16
C ALA A 254 9.21 20.28 -10.95
N ASP A 255 7.96 20.44 -11.36
CA ASP A 255 7.47 21.56 -12.15
C ASP A 255 6.82 22.65 -11.29
N ASP A 256 6.33 23.71 -11.94
CA ASP A 256 5.73 24.85 -11.24
C ASP A 256 4.37 24.50 -10.61
N GLU A 257 3.63 23.52 -11.15
CA GLU A 257 2.41 23.01 -10.52
C GLU A 257 2.77 22.41 -9.16
N MET A 258 3.74 21.50 -9.12
CA MET A 258 4.12 20.83 -7.88
C MET A 258 4.78 21.75 -6.87
N LYS A 259 5.56 22.74 -7.30
CA LYS A 259 6.07 23.79 -6.39
C LYS A 259 4.93 24.57 -5.74
N GLY A 260 3.85 24.82 -6.48
CA GLY A 260 2.64 25.48 -5.97
C GLY A 260 1.83 24.59 -5.03
N VAL A 261 1.58 23.33 -5.42
CA VAL A 261 0.85 22.34 -4.61
C VAL A 261 1.56 22.12 -3.28
N THR A 262 2.87 21.88 -3.31
CA THR A 262 3.65 21.52 -2.12
C THR A 262 4.37 22.74 -1.51
N PHE A 263 3.80 23.94 -1.67
CA PHE A 263 4.39 25.17 -1.18
C PHE A 263 4.70 25.09 0.32
N GLY A 264 5.95 25.39 0.70
CA GLY A 264 6.41 25.34 2.08
C GLY A 264 6.57 23.92 2.65
N HIS A 265 6.47 22.87 1.83
CA HIS A 265 6.44 21.48 2.27
C HIS A 265 7.53 20.65 1.55
N PRO A 266 8.76 20.57 2.10
CA PRO A 266 9.88 19.90 1.42
C PRO A 266 9.74 18.37 1.41
N ASN A 267 9.18 17.79 2.46
CA ASN A 267 8.94 16.35 2.55
C ASN A 267 7.72 15.99 1.70
N TRP A 268 7.85 14.93 0.89
CA TRP A 268 6.88 14.54 -0.14
C TRP A 268 6.57 15.68 -1.15
N GLY A 269 7.42 16.72 -1.20
CA GLY A 269 7.29 17.86 -2.09
C GLY A 269 7.72 17.58 -3.53
N ALA A 270 7.71 18.61 -4.38
CA ALA A 270 8.09 18.51 -5.80
C ALA A 270 9.42 17.76 -6.04
N GLU A 271 10.52 18.18 -5.39
CA GLU A 271 11.84 17.56 -5.55
C GLU A 271 11.93 16.16 -4.95
N TRP A 272 11.13 15.85 -3.93
CA TRP A 272 11.04 14.49 -3.39
C TRP A 272 10.45 13.56 -4.43
N ARG A 273 9.32 13.97 -5.00
CA ARG A 273 8.57 13.14 -5.93
C ARG A 273 9.29 12.94 -7.26
N GLN A 274 10.03 13.96 -7.71
CA GLN A 274 10.92 13.84 -8.87
C GLN A 274 12.02 12.81 -8.63
N ARG A 275 12.65 12.79 -7.45
CA ARG A 275 13.72 11.83 -7.13
C ARG A 275 13.21 10.39 -7.04
N ASP A 276 12.01 10.19 -6.50
CA ASP A 276 11.32 8.89 -6.55
C ASP A 276 11.08 8.44 -8.00
N PHE A 277 10.53 9.33 -8.82
CA PHE A 277 10.28 9.08 -10.25
C PHE A 277 11.56 8.74 -11.02
N ASP A 278 12.60 9.54 -10.86
CA ASP A 278 13.89 9.34 -11.53
C ASP A 278 14.50 7.98 -11.16
N PHE A 279 14.42 7.58 -9.89
CA PHE A 279 14.94 6.30 -9.45
C PHE A 279 14.15 5.14 -10.05
N VAL A 280 12.82 5.09 -9.87
CA VAL A 280 12.00 3.92 -10.27
C VAL A 280 11.82 3.78 -11.78
N THR A 281 12.12 4.83 -12.56
CA THR A 281 12.10 4.77 -14.03
C THR A 281 13.49 4.56 -14.65
N SER A 282 14.55 4.49 -13.83
CA SER A 282 15.93 4.37 -14.31
C SER A 282 16.30 2.94 -14.78
N ASP A 283 17.27 2.88 -15.70
CA ASP A 283 17.94 1.63 -16.07
C ASP A 283 18.69 1.00 -14.89
N ALA A 284 19.18 1.81 -13.95
CA ALA A 284 19.84 1.35 -12.75
C ALA A 284 18.87 0.53 -11.87
N PHE A 285 17.64 1.01 -11.67
CA PHE A 285 16.62 0.27 -10.94
C PHE A 285 16.22 -1.02 -11.65
N ARG A 286 16.01 -0.98 -12.98
CA ARG A 286 15.74 -2.17 -13.79
C ARG A 286 16.83 -3.23 -13.63
N LYS A 287 18.10 -2.82 -13.72
CA LYS A 287 19.26 -3.69 -13.55
C LYS A 287 19.29 -4.28 -12.14
N LEU A 288 19.02 -3.46 -11.13
CA LEU A 288 19.02 -3.88 -9.74
C LEU A 288 17.97 -4.96 -9.43
N LEU A 289 16.75 -4.82 -9.96
CA LEU A 289 15.72 -5.85 -9.84
C LEU A 289 16.18 -7.18 -10.45
N LYS A 290 16.76 -7.12 -11.65
CA LYS A 290 17.27 -8.30 -12.37
C LYS A 290 18.42 -8.99 -11.64
N GLU A 291 19.43 -8.23 -11.20
CA GLU A 291 20.61 -8.76 -10.51
C GLU A 291 20.27 -9.40 -9.16
N ASN A 292 19.21 -8.93 -8.49
CA ASN A 292 18.77 -9.46 -7.20
C ASN A 292 17.64 -10.50 -7.30
N ASN A 293 17.30 -10.93 -8.52
CA ASN A 293 16.22 -11.89 -8.82
C ASN A 293 14.89 -11.50 -8.16
N VAL A 294 14.56 -10.20 -8.22
CA VAL A 294 13.32 -9.66 -7.70
C VAL A 294 12.24 -9.76 -8.75
N LYS A 295 11.08 -10.29 -8.37
CA LYS A 295 9.92 -10.37 -9.26
C LYS A 295 8.88 -9.34 -8.87
N LEU A 296 8.54 -8.47 -9.82
CA LEU A 296 7.43 -7.55 -9.66
C LEU A 296 6.10 -8.32 -9.68
N ILE A 297 5.23 -8.00 -8.74
CA ILE A 297 3.84 -8.49 -8.67
C ILE A 297 2.89 -7.29 -8.46
N THR A 298 1.59 -7.56 -8.60
CA THR A 298 0.51 -6.56 -8.51
C THR A 298 -0.38 -6.79 -7.28
N TRP A 299 -1.10 -5.76 -6.83
CA TRP A 299 -2.15 -5.96 -5.82
C TRP A 299 -3.31 -6.78 -6.36
N ARG A 300 -3.60 -6.75 -7.67
CA ARG A 300 -4.57 -7.64 -8.32
C ARG A 300 -4.20 -9.11 -8.16
N GLU A 301 -2.92 -9.47 -8.21
CA GLU A 301 -2.48 -10.84 -7.88
C GLU A 301 -2.73 -11.16 -6.39
N VAL A 302 -2.40 -10.24 -5.49
CA VAL A 302 -2.68 -10.40 -4.05
C VAL A 302 -4.17 -10.56 -3.79
N GLY A 303 -5.01 -9.78 -4.46
CA GLY A 303 -6.47 -9.82 -4.37
C GLY A 303 -7.06 -11.18 -4.75
N LYS A 304 -6.38 -11.99 -5.56
CA LYS A 304 -6.82 -13.37 -5.89
C LYS A 304 -6.82 -14.31 -4.69
N LEU A 305 -6.19 -13.92 -3.57
CA LEU A 305 -6.20 -14.67 -2.31
C LEU A 305 -7.39 -14.31 -1.42
N ILE A 306 -8.01 -13.15 -1.63
CA ILE A 306 -9.16 -12.71 -0.82
C ILE A 306 -10.31 -13.70 -0.98
N GLY A 307 -10.88 -14.12 0.15
CA GLY A 307 -11.98 -15.09 0.19
C GLY A 307 -11.59 -16.55 -0.08
N LYS A 308 -10.30 -16.87 -0.25
CA LYS A 308 -9.80 -18.24 -0.30
C LYS A 308 -9.28 -18.66 1.08
N THR A 309 -10.05 -19.48 1.80
CA THR A 309 -9.54 -20.18 2.98
C THR A 309 -8.57 -21.29 2.57
N GLU A 310 -7.52 -21.49 3.37
CA GLU A 310 -6.66 -22.67 3.25
C GLU A 310 -7.57 -23.91 3.41
N ARG A 311 -7.63 -24.75 2.38
CA ARG A 311 -8.25 -26.08 2.45
C ARG A 311 -7.20 -27.10 2.85
#